data_AF-Q0ZQK0-F1
#
_entry.id   AF-Q0ZQK0-F1
#
_cell.length_a   1.000
_cell.length_b   1.000
_cell.length_c   1.000
_cell.angle_alpha   90.00
_cell.angle_beta   90.00
_cell.angle_gamma   90.00
#
_symmetry.space_group_name_H-M   'P 1'
#
loop_
_entity.id
_entity.type
_entity.pdbx_description
1 polymer ?
#
loop_
_entity_poly.entity_id
_entity_poly.type
_entity_poly.pdbx_seq_one_letter_code
_entity_poly.pdbx_strand_id
1 'polypeptide(L)'
;MYFQPEYHAEMCFLSWFCGNQLPAYKRFQITWFVSWTPCPDCVAKVAEFLAEHPNVTLTISAARLYYYWEKDWQRALYRLSEAGARVKIMDYEEFEYCWENFVYNEGEPFMPWYKFDANYAFLHHTLKEILRHLMDPCVFTSNFNNGIRWHKTYLCYEVERLDNGTWVKMDQHRGFLHNQTPDIHGFPEGRHAELCFLDLISLWKLDLAQDYRVTCYTSWSPCFSCAQEMAKFISNNKRVSLCIFAARIYDDQGRYQEGLCTLDSPRAKISAMTYSEFEYCWDTFVDHQGRPFQPWDGLDEHSQALSGRLQAILQNQGN
;
A
#
# COMPACT_ATOMS: atom_id res chain seq x y z
N MET A 1 -15.50 -9.16 22.70
CA MET A 1 -16.64 -8.22 22.78
C MET A 1 -16.17 -6.93 22.13
N TYR A 2 -16.52 -6.73 20.85
CA TYR A 2 -16.09 -5.55 20.10
C TYR A 2 -16.88 -4.34 20.62
N PHE A 3 -16.20 -3.37 21.23
CA PHE A 3 -16.83 -2.12 21.66
C PHE A 3 -17.23 -1.32 20.41
N GLN A 4 -18.47 -0.83 20.37
CA GLN A 4 -18.94 0.06 19.32
C GLN A 4 -17.96 1.25 19.18
N PRO A 5 -17.62 1.70 17.96
CA PRO A 5 -16.64 2.76 17.73
C PRO A 5 -16.92 4.04 18.53
N GLU A 6 -18.18 4.32 18.85
CA GLU A 6 -18.64 5.46 19.63
C GLU A 6 -17.99 5.57 21.03
N TYR A 7 -17.51 4.46 21.59
CA TYR A 7 -16.85 4.41 22.90
C TYR A 7 -15.32 4.36 22.82
N HIS A 8 -14.74 4.44 21.63
CA HIS A 8 -13.29 4.48 21.46
C HIS A 8 -12.74 5.82 21.99
N ALA A 9 -11.51 5.82 22.48
CA ALA A 9 -10.91 6.98 23.16
C ALA A 9 -10.87 8.22 22.26
N GLU A 10 -10.67 7.99 20.96
CA GLU A 10 -10.65 8.99 19.89
C GLU A 10 -12.00 9.69 19.77
N MET A 11 -13.10 8.93 19.77
CA MET A 11 -14.46 9.48 19.68
C MET A 11 -14.84 10.24 20.95
N CYS A 12 -14.48 9.71 22.12
CA CYS A 12 -14.64 10.39 23.40
C CYS A 12 -13.87 11.72 23.43
N PHE A 13 -12.64 11.75 22.92
CA PHE A 13 -11.86 12.96 22.81
C PHE A 13 -12.52 13.97 21.87
N LEU A 14 -12.94 13.57 20.67
CA LEU A 14 -13.57 14.49 19.70
C LEU A 14 -14.85 15.10 20.27
N SER A 15 -15.70 14.29 20.93
CA SER A 15 -16.91 14.78 21.59
C SER A 15 -16.60 15.82 22.68
N TRP A 16 -15.61 15.53 23.53
CA TRP A 16 -15.17 16.46 24.57
C TRP A 16 -14.52 17.73 24.00
N PHE A 17 -13.67 17.59 22.99
CA PHE A 17 -12.89 18.69 22.43
C PHE A 17 -13.77 19.64 21.62
N CYS A 18 -14.67 19.14 20.77
CA CYS A 18 -15.60 19.96 19.99
C CYS A 18 -16.66 20.66 20.86
N GLY A 19 -17.01 20.09 22.02
CA GLY A 19 -17.87 20.76 23.00
C GLY A 19 -17.27 22.03 23.60
N ASN A 20 -15.94 22.18 23.54
CA ASN A 20 -15.21 23.36 24.01
C ASN A 20 -14.92 24.28 22.80
N GLN A 21 -15.79 25.25 22.54
CA GLN A 21 -15.65 26.20 21.42
C GLN A 21 -14.22 26.76 21.31
N LEU A 22 -13.47 26.33 20.30
CA LEU A 22 -12.10 26.80 20.10
C LEU A 22 -12.11 28.20 19.47
N PRO A 23 -11.37 29.17 20.02
CA PRO A 23 -11.18 30.46 19.38
C PRO A 23 -10.52 30.31 18.01
N ALA A 24 -11.21 30.74 16.94
CA ALA A 24 -10.76 30.59 15.55
C ALA A 24 -9.40 31.24 15.24
N TYR A 25 -8.93 32.18 16.07
CA TYR A 25 -7.67 32.90 15.87
C TYR A 25 -6.45 32.23 16.53
N LYS A 26 -6.63 31.18 17.34
CA LYS A 26 -5.53 30.46 17.99
C LYS A 26 -5.21 29.17 17.25
N ARG A 27 -3.92 28.87 17.15
CA ARG A 27 -3.44 27.56 16.67
C ARG A 27 -3.30 26.60 17.85
N PHE A 28 -3.72 25.36 17.66
CA PHE A 28 -3.66 24.32 18.67
C PHE A 28 -2.80 23.17 18.15
N GLN A 29 -1.93 22.66 19.01
CA GLN A 29 -1.18 21.44 18.75
C GLN A 29 -1.65 20.38 19.75
N ILE A 30 -2.21 19.31 19.22
CA ILE A 30 -2.72 18.18 19.99
C ILE A 30 -1.76 17.01 19.79
N THR A 31 -1.36 16.39 20.89
CA THR A 31 -0.59 15.14 20.87
C THR A 31 -1.40 14.08 21.59
N TRP A 32 -1.67 12.97 20.90
CA TRP A 32 -2.27 11.79 21.47
C TRP A 32 -1.20 10.73 21.71
N PHE A 33 -1.17 10.18 22.92
CA PHE A 33 -0.42 8.98 23.25
C PHE A 33 -1.39 7.82 23.40
N VAL A 34 -1.44 6.93 22.40
CA VAL A 34 -2.46 5.87 22.30
C VAL A 34 -1.81 4.50 22.36
N SER A 35 -2.46 3.57 23.06
CA SER A 35 -1.93 2.20 23.22
C SER A 35 -1.95 1.38 21.92
N TRP A 36 -2.78 1.78 20.96
CA TRP A 36 -2.98 1.20 19.64
C TRP A 36 -3.32 2.31 18.66
N THR A 37 -2.98 2.14 17.38
CA THR A 37 -3.46 3.04 16.34
C THR A 37 -4.99 2.98 16.18
N PRO A 38 -5.63 4.10 15.79
CA PRO A 38 -7.08 4.16 15.64
C PRO A 38 -7.63 3.20 14.58
N CYS A 39 -8.87 2.75 14.78
CA CYS A 39 -9.59 1.93 13.81
C CYS A 39 -10.09 2.77 12.61
N PRO A 40 -10.49 2.16 11.48
CA PRO A 40 -10.94 2.87 10.29
C PRO A 40 -12.10 3.86 10.53
N ASP A 41 -13.07 3.51 11.37
CA ASP A 41 -14.21 4.38 11.70
C ASP A 41 -13.77 5.63 12.47
N CYS A 42 -12.89 5.45 13.47
CA CYS A 42 -12.31 6.56 14.23
C CYS A 42 -11.46 7.47 13.33
N VAL A 43 -10.65 6.88 12.45
CA VAL A 43 -9.85 7.64 11.48
C VAL A 43 -10.72 8.52 10.59
N ALA A 44 -11.84 8.01 10.09
CA ALA A 44 -12.74 8.81 9.25
C ALA A 44 -13.24 10.05 9.99
N LYS A 45 -13.60 9.91 11.26
CA LYS A 45 -14.07 11.01 12.11
C LYS A 45 -12.96 12.00 12.47
N VAL A 46 -11.74 11.50 12.72
CA VAL A 46 -10.57 12.37 12.96
C VAL A 46 -10.21 13.17 11.70
N ALA A 47 -10.29 12.55 10.52
CA ALA A 47 -10.03 13.24 9.26
C ALA A 47 -11.08 14.35 8.99
N GLU A 48 -12.36 14.09 9.24
CA GLU A 48 -13.43 15.10 9.18
C GLU A 48 -13.12 16.28 10.13
N PHE A 49 -12.78 15.97 11.38
CA PHE A 49 -12.40 16.98 12.38
C PHE A 49 -11.22 17.86 11.93
N LEU A 50 -10.15 17.26 11.40
CA LEU A 50 -8.99 18.03 10.93
C LEU A 50 -9.32 18.92 9.72
N ALA A 51 -10.23 18.48 8.85
CA ALA A 51 -10.70 19.28 7.73
C ALA A 51 -11.55 20.48 8.18
N GLU A 52 -12.38 20.32 9.22
CA GLU A 52 -13.20 21.38 9.81
C GLU A 52 -12.39 22.38 10.65
N HIS A 53 -11.23 21.97 11.15
CA HIS A 53 -10.40 22.75 12.07
C HIS A 53 -8.96 22.96 11.55
N PRO A 54 -8.75 23.80 10.52
CA PRO A 54 -7.43 24.02 9.91
C PRO A 54 -6.40 24.69 10.84
N ASN A 55 -6.84 25.23 11.98
CA ASN A 55 -5.99 25.79 13.03
C ASN A 55 -5.46 24.74 14.03
N VAL A 56 -5.83 23.47 13.87
CA VAL A 56 -5.41 22.35 14.71
C VAL A 56 -4.37 21.51 13.98
N THR A 57 -3.29 21.16 14.66
CA THR A 57 -2.35 20.12 14.24
C THR A 57 -2.44 18.93 15.20
N LEU A 58 -2.46 17.72 14.65
CA LEU A 58 -2.55 16.49 15.44
C LEU A 58 -1.31 15.63 15.23
N THR A 59 -0.65 15.26 16.33
CA THR A 59 0.32 14.15 16.36
C THR A 59 -0.30 12.98 17.09
N ILE A 60 -0.30 11.79 16.47
CA ILE A 60 -0.67 10.53 17.11
C ILE A 60 0.60 9.71 17.30
N SER A 61 1.01 9.56 18.55
CA SER A 61 2.08 8.68 18.98
C SER A 61 1.47 7.38 19.50
N ALA A 62 1.58 6.31 18.72
CA ALA A 62 0.98 5.01 19.05
C ALA A 62 2.02 4.04 19.60
N ALA A 63 1.71 3.36 20.69
CA ALA A 63 2.57 2.33 21.26
C ALA A 63 2.67 1.11 20.34
N ARG A 64 1.59 0.77 19.62
CA ARG A 64 1.48 -0.40 18.74
C ARG A 64 0.59 -0.11 17.54
N LEU A 65 0.81 -0.82 16.44
CA LEU A 65 -0.06 -0.79 15.28
C LEU A 65 -1.19 -1.82 15.42
N TYR A 66 -2.44 -1.40 15.24
CA TYR A 66 -3.62 -2.25 15.36
C TYR A 66 -3.99 -2.84 14.00
N TYR A 67 -4.17 -4.17 13.93
CA TYR A 67 -4.52 -4.90 12.69
C TYR A 67 -3.76 -4.42 11.44
N TYR A 68 -2.47 -4.08 11.58
CA TYR A 68 -1.68 -3.46 10.51
C TYR A 68 -1.41 -4.38 9.32
N TRP A 69 -1.75 -5.66 9.45
CA TRP A 69 -1.77 -6.64 8.37
C TRP A 69 -3.05 -6.53 7.50
N GLU A 70 -4.10 -5.88 8.00
CA GLU A 70 -5.36 -5.67 7.29
C GLU A 70 -5.33 -4.37 6.47
N LYS A 71 -5.76 -4.46 5.21
CA LYS A 71 -5.68 -3.33 4.26
C LYS A 71 -6.51 -2.13 4.68
N ASP A 72 -7.66 -2.36 5.31
CA ASP A 72 -8.53 -1.27 5.75
C ASP A 72 -7.86 -0.45 6.86
N TRP A 73 -7.06 -1.08 7.73
CA TRP A 73 -6.27 -0.40 8.76
C TRP A 73 -5.06 0.31 8.18
N GLN A 74 -4.34 -0.31 7.24
CA GLN A 74 -3.25 0.37 6.52
C GLN A 74 -3.76 1.63 5.80
N ARG A 75 -4.90 1.52 5.10
CA ARG A 75 -5.54 2.65 4.42
C ARG A 75 -6.02 3.71 5.41
N ALA A 76 -6.54 3.31 6.56
CA ALA A 76 -6.93 4.24 7.60
C ALA A 76 -5.72 5.07 8.07
N LEU A 77 -4.59 4.43 8.36
CA LEU A 77 -3.35 5.13 8.73
C LEU A 77 -2.87 6.08 7.63
N TYR A 78 -2.95 5.64 6.37
CA TYR A 78 -2.62 6.48 5.22
C TYR A 78 -3.55 7.70 5.12
N ARG A 79 -4.87 7.52 5.18
CA ARG A 79 -5.86 8.61 5.15
C ARG A 79 -5.67 9.61 6.28
N LEU A 80 -5.29 9.12 7.45
CA LEU A 80 -5.00 9.96 8.60
C LEU A 80 -3.78 10.86 8.33
N SER A 81 -2.75 10.32 7.68
CA SER A 81 -1.59 11.10 7.20
C SER A 81 -1.98 12.09 6.10
N GLU A 82 -2.83 11.70 5.14
CA GLU A 82 -3.34 12.61 4.11
C GLU A 82 -4.17 13.77 4.69
N ALA A 83 -4.92 13.51 5.77
CA ALA A 83 -5.68 14.54 6.48
C ALA A 83 -4.79 15.53 7.28
N GLY A 84 -3.46 15.37 7.21
CA GLY A 84 -2.49 16.27 7.85
C GLY A 84 -2.10 15.88 9.28
N ALA A 85 -2.55 14.72 9.78
CA ALA A 85 -2.09 14.22 11.08
C ALA A 85 -0.69 13.59 10.95
N ARG A 86 0.17 13.83 11.93
CA ARG A 86 1.47 13.15 12.03
C ARG A 86 1.30 11.87 12.84
N VAL A 87 1.42 10.71 12.20
CA VAL A 87 1.34 9.41 12.88
C VAL A 87 2.76 8.87 13.09
N LYS A 88 3.08 8.45 14.32
CA LYS A 88 4.36 7.82 14.64
C LYS A 88 4.24 6.73 15.70
N ILE A 89 5.27 5.89 15.80
CA ILE A 89 5.42 4.93 16.89
C ILE A 89 6.10 5.61 18.07
N MET A 90 5.59 5.37 19.28
CA MET A 90 6.18 5.88 20.51
C MET A 90 7.60 5.38 20.69
N ASP A 91 8.55 6.30 20.79
CA ASP A 91 9.95 6.04 21.13
C ASP A 91 10.15 6.02 22.67
N TYR A 92 11.39 5.82 23.11
CA TYR A 92 11.72 5.74 24.53
C TYR A 92 11.28 7.01 25.29
N GLU A 93 11.59 8.18 24.74
CA GLU A 93 11.31 9.48 25.34
C GLU A 93 9.81 9.71 25.50
N GLU A 94 8.99 9.23 24.55
CA GLU A 94 7.54 9.31 24.65
C GLU A 94 6.93 8.35 25.66
N PHE A 95 7.50 7.14 25.83
CA PHE A 95 7.06 6.26 26.90
C PHE A 95 7.43 6.80 28.28
N GLU A 96 8.65 7.35 28.41
CA GLU A 96 9.09 8.03 29.63
C GLU A 96 8.19 9.24 29.95
N TYR A 97 7.92 10.09 28.96
CA TYR A 97 7.00 11.21 29.11
C TYR A 97 5.61 10.76 29.58
N CYS A 98 5.08 9.68 29.00
CA CYS A 98 3.79 9.13 29.42
C CYS A 98 3.81 8.58 30.85
N TRP A 99 4.90 7.92 31.23
CA TRP A 99 5.10 7.41 32.57
C TRP A 99 5.15 8.53 33.61
N GLU A 100 5.83 9.63 33.32
CA GLU A 100 5.97 10.76 34.24
C GLU A 100 4.68 11.58 34.39
N ASN A 101 3.88 11.72 33.32
CA ASN A 101 2.77 12.66 33.29
C ASN A 101 1.39 12.02 33.45
N PHE A 102 1.23 10.74 33.08
CA PHE A 102 -0.09 10.07 33.06
C PHE A 102 -0.17 8.83 33.94
N VAL A 103 0.94 8.39 34.55
CA VAL A 103 0.97 7.24 35.48
C VAL A 103 1.23 7.74 36.89
N TYR A 104 0.46 7.24 37.86
CA TYR A 104 0.80 7.39 39.27
C TYR A 104 1.96 6.43 39.59
N ASN A 105 3.19 6.95 39.46
CA ASN A 105 4.43 6.16 39.48
C ASN A 105 5.18 6.18 40.81
N GLU A 106 4.67 6.87 41.84
CA GLU A 106 5.27 6.99 43.18
C GLU A 106 6.73 7.49 43.19
N GLY A 107 7.19 8.15 42.12
CA GLY A 107 8.56 8.62 41.97
C GLY A 107 9.53 7.57 41.39
N GLU A 108 9.05 6.40 41.00
CA GLU A 108 9.85 5.39 40.31
C GLU A 108 10.13 5.80 38.85
N PRO A 109 11.34 5.55 38.32
CA PRO A 109 11.68 5.89 36.94
C PRO A 109 11.05 4.91 35.93
N PHE A 110 10.90 5.36 34.68
CA PHE A 110 10.44 4.50 33.60
C PHE A 110 11.48 3.43 33.26
N MET A 111 11.08 2.16 33.33
CA MET A 111 11.93 1.02 32.95
C MET A 111 11.40 0.34 31.67
N PRO A 112 12.16 0.34 30.55
CA PRO A 112 11.72 -0.29 29.32
C PRO A 112 11.71 -1.82 29.46
N TRP A 113 10.79 -2.48 28.76
CA TRP A 113 10.69 -3.94 28.74
C TRP A 113 11.73 -4.59 27.82
N TYR A 114 11.89 -5.91 27.97
CA TYR A 114 12.77 -6.71 27.11
C TYR A 114 12.43 -6.53 25.63
N LYS A 115 13.46 -6.34 24.79
CA LYS A 115 13.37 -6.09 23.33
C LYS A 115 12.64 -4.80 22.93
N PHE A 116 12.63 -3.77 23.78
CA PHE A 116 12.06 -2.47 23.45
C PHE A 116 12.56 -1.94 22.09
N ASP A 117 13.88 -1.78 21.90
CA ASP A 117 14.44 -1.21 20.67
C ASP A 117 14.13 -2.02 19.41
N ALA A 118 14.14 -3.36 19.52
CA ALA A 118 13.81 -4.24 18.42
C ALA A 118 12.34 -4.12 18.01
N ASN A 119 11.44 -4.03 18.99
CA ASN A 119 10.00 -3.84 18.75
C ASN A 119 9.72 -2.45 18.17
N TYR A 120 10.37 -1.42 18.70
CA TYR A 120 10.29 -0.06 18.16
C TYR A 120 10.75 -0.03 16.69
N ALA A 121 11.95 -0.55 16.40
CA ALA A 121 12.48 -0.57 15.04
C ALA A 121 11.55 -1.30 14.06
N PHE A 122 11.00 -2.46 14.48
CA PHE A 122 10.04 -3.21 13.68
C PHE A 122 8.75 -2.43 13.40
N LEU A 123 8.11 -1.89 14.44
CA LEU A 123 6.86 -1.14 14.30
C LEU A 123 7.06 0.17 13.54
N HIS A 124 8.17 0.87 13.81
CA HIS A 124 8.54 2.11 13.13
C HIS A 124 8.76 1.87 11.64
N HIS A 125 9.51 0.83 11.28
CA HIS A 125 9.69 0.44 9.88
C HIS A 125 8.36 0.05 9.23
N THR A 126 7.53 -0.75 9.92
CA THR A 126 6.22 -1.18 9.43
C THR A 126 5.30 0.02 9.18
N LEU A 127 5.22 0.97 10.12
CA LEU A 127 4.43 2.18 9.95
C LEU A 127 4.97 3.03 8.80
N LYS A 128 6.29 3.15 8.67
CA LYS A 128 6.91 3.88 7.56
C LYS A 128 6.54 3.25 6.23
N GLU A 129 6.53 1.92 6.10
CA GLU A 129 6.08 1.24 4.88
C GLU A 129 4.58 1.45 4.61
N ILE A 130 3.73 1.47 5.65
CA ILE A 130 2.29 1.73 5.51
C ILE A 130 2.02 3.17 5.06
N LEU A 131 2.79 4.13 5.58
CA LEU A 131 2.66 5.55 5.23
C LEU A 131 3.45 5.93 3.96
N ARG A 132 4.32 5.04 3.48
CA ARG A 132 5.13 5.23 2.28
C ARG A 132 4.22 5.11 1.05
N HIS A 133 4.05 6.24 0.39
CA HIS A 133 3.52 6.35 -0.98
C HIS A 133 4.55 5.86 -2.01
N LEU A 134 5.82 5.74 -1.62
CA LEU A 134 6.96 5.36 -2.46
C LEU A 134 7.78 4.23 -1.82
N MET A 135 8.13 3.25 -2.64
CA MET A 135 8.94 2.09 -2.35
C MET A 135 10.39 2.49 -2.04
N ASP A 136 11.03 1.75 -1.14
CA ASP A 136 12.46 1.91 -0.90
C ASP A 136 13.30 1.57 -2.14
N PRO A 137 14.32 2.38 -2.51
CA PRO A 137 15.19 2.09 -3.66
C PRO A 137 15.78 0.67 -3.65
N CYS A 138 16.23 0.18 -2.50
CA CYS A 138 16.82 -1.15 -2.39
C CYS A 138 15.78 -2.25 -2.63
N VAL A 139 14.54 -2.02 -2.20
CA VAL A 139 13.42 -2.93 -2.45
C VAL A 139 13.11 -2.98 -3.95
N PHE A 140 13.06 -1.83 -4.63
CA PHE A 140 12.83 -1.79 -6.07
C PHE A 140 13.93 -2.52 -6.83
N THR A 141 15.19 -2.14 -6.63
CA THR A 141 16.34 -2.73 -7.34
C THR A 141 16.44 -4.24 -7.10
N SER A 142 16.13 -4.72 -5.89
CA SER A 142 16.16 -6.16 -5.62
C SER A 142 15.00 -6.89 -6.31
N ASN A 143 13.77 -6.36 -6.22
CA ASN A 143 12.59 -7.12 -6.65
C ASN A 143 12.27 -6.94 -8.13
N PHE A 144 12.54 -5.80 -8.76
CA PHE A 144 12.23 -5.57 -10.18
C PHE A 144 13.37 -5.99 -11.13
N ASN A 145 14.54 -6.40 -10.62
CA ASN A 145 15.66 -6.83 -11.46
C ASN A 145 15.29 -8.03 -12.35
N ASN A 146 15.37 -7.89 -13.67
CA ASN A 146 14.95 -8.96 -14.61
C ASN A 146 15.98 -10.09 -14.80
N GLY A 147 17.17 -9.99 -14.21
CA GLY A 147 18.23 -11.01 -14.23
C GLY A 147 18.39 -11.80 -12.92
N ILE A 148 17.90 -11.29 -11.79
CA ILE A 148 18.07 -11.92 -10.45
C ILE A 148 16.73 -12.44 -9.92
N ARG A 149 16.74 -13.65 -9.35
CA ARG A 149 15.54 -14.29 -8.78
C ARG A 149 15.41 -14.02 -7.29
N TRP A 150 14.32 -13.36 -6.90
CA TRP A 150 13.92 -13.16 -5.51
C TRP A 150 12.50 -13.71 -5.26
N HIS A 151 12.23 -14.07 -4.00
CA HIS A 151 11.03 -14.81 -3.60
C HIS A 151 9.77 -13.96 -3.40
N LYS A 152 9.88 -12.63 -3.32
CA LYS A 152 8.73 -11.74 -3.13
C LYS A 152 8.23 -11.21 -4.48
N THR A 153 6.91 -11.09 -4.60
CA THR A 153 6.25 -10.42 -5.72
C THR A 153 5.80 -9.05 -5.28
N TYR A 154 6.34 -8.01 -5.90
CA TYR A 154 5.88 -6.62 -5.77
C TYR A 154 5.07 -6.22 -7.00
N LEU A 155 4.04 -5.42 -6.77
CA LEU A 155 3.14 -4.90 -7.81
C LEU A 155 2.92 -3.41 -7.55
N CYS A 156 3.43 -2.57 -8.45
CA CYS A 156 3.07 -1.16 -8.53
C CYS A 156 1.84 -1.02 -9.44
N TYR A 157 0.96 -0.07 -9.14
CA TYR A 157 -0.25 0.16 -9.92
C TYR A 157 -0.60 1.64 -10.02
N GLU A 158 -1.26 1.97 -11.12
CA GLU A 158 -1.89 3.27 -11.32
C GLU A 158 -3.23 3.11 -12.02
N VAL A 159 -4.12 4.07 -11.79
CA VAL A 159 -5.46 4.10 -12.38
C VAL A 159 -5.64 5.41 -13.12
N GLU A 160 -6.16 5.30 -14.34
CA GLU A 160 -6.58 6.43 -15.15
C GLU A 160 -8.09 6.33 -15.40
N ARG A 161 -8.77 7.48 -15.38
CA ARG A 161 -10.17 7.62 -15.75
C ARG A 161 -10.27 8.28 -17.13
N LEU A 162 -11.18 7.81 -17.96
CA LEU A 162 -11.47 8.46 -19.23
C LEU A 162 -12.34 9.71 -18.98
N ASP A 163 -11.80 10.89 -19.29
CA ASP A 163 -12.49 12.16 -19.15
C ASP A 163 -12.44 12.93 -20.48
N ASN A 164 -13.61 13.14 -21.09
CA ASN A 164 -13.77 13.81 -22.39
C ASN A 164 -12.81 13.30 -23.48
N GLY A 165 -12.59 11.98 -23.52
CA GLY A 165 -11.72 11.31 -24.51
C GLY A 165 -10.22 11.30 -24.15
N THR A 166 -9.83 11.83 -23.00
CA THR A 166 -8.44 11.82 -22.51
C THR A 166 -8.33 10.97 -21.25
N TRP A 167 -7.29 10.15 -21.13
CA TRP A 167 -6.99 9.39 -19.91
C TRP A 167 -6.34 10.32 -18.87
N VAL A 168 -6.97 10.46 -17.71
CA VAL A 168 -6.50 11.32 -16.60
C VAL A 168 -6.09 10.43 -15.43
N LYS A 169 -4.85 10.58 -14.96
CA LYS A 169 -4.31 9.85 -13.81
C LYS A 169 -5.07 10.19 -12.52
N MET A 170 -5.40 9.17 -11.75
CA MET A 170 -6.00 9.29 -10.42
C MET A 170 -4.90 9.11 -9.38
N ASP A 171 -4.25 10.20 -8.97
CA ASP A 171 -3.13 10.16 -8.02
C ASP A 171 -3.49 9.48 -6.70
N GLN A 172 -4.76 9.56 -6.27
CA GLN A 172 -5.29 8.87 -5.08
C GLN A 172 -5.38 7.34 -5.22
N HIS A 173 -5.22 6.81 -6.44
CA HIS A 173 -5.27 5.38 -6.76
C HIS A 173 -3.98 4.94 -7.47
N ARG A 174 -2.86 5.46 -6.97
CA ARG A 174 -1.51 5.08 -7.37
C ARG A 174 -0.74 4.57 -6.15
N GLY A 175 -0.03 3.46 -6.29
CA GLY A 175 0.78 2.92 -5.20
C GLY A 175 1.44 1.60 -5.53
N PHE A 176 1.92 0.90 -4.51
CA PHE A 176 2.49 -0.44 -4.64
C PHE A 176 2.01 -1.35 -3.51
N LEU A 177 2.16 -2.66 -3.71
CA LEU A 177 1.91 -3.70 -2.72
C LEU A 177 2.80 -4.90 -3.00
N HIS A 178 2.82 -5.88 -2.08
CA HIS A 178 3.52 -7.15 -2.28
C HIS A 178 2.71 -8.33 -1.77
N ASN A 179 3.13 -9.56 -2.13
CA ASN A 179 2.49 -10.78 -1.66
C ASN A 179 2.61 -10.93 -0.13
N GLN A 180 1.58 -11.50 0.48
CA GLN A 180 1.51 -11.81 1.91
C GLN A 180 2.00 -13.25 2.13
N THR A 181 3.00 -13.44 2.98
CA THR A 181 3.46 -14.78 3.40
C THR A 181 2.70 -15.24 4.65
N PRO A 182 2.39 -16.55 4.77
CA PRO A 182 1.89 -17.10 6.02
C PRO A 182 2.91 -16.83 7.14
N ASP A 183 2.41 -16.68 8.37
CA ASP A 183 3.18 -16.53 9.62
C ASP A 183 3.84 -15.18 9.94
N ILE A 184 4.12 -14.28 8.98
CA ILE A 184 4.71 -12.95 9.30
C ILE A 184 3.63 -11.90 9.61
N HIS A 185 2.44 -12.03 9.01
CA HIS A 185 1.37 -11.04 9.09
C HIS A 185 0.06 -11.59 9.68
N GLY A 186 0.08 -12.75 10.34
CA GLY A 186 -1.11 -13.31 11.00
C GLY A 186 -2.19 -13.88 10.07
N PHE A 187 -1.91 -14.07 8.77
CA PHE A 187 -2.80 -14.77 7.85
C PHE A 187 -2.60 -16.29 7.95
N PRO A 188 -3.68 -17.11 8.03
CA PRO A 188 -3.58 -18.58 8.04
C PRO A 188 -3.00 -19.18 6.75
N GLU A 189 -3.13 -18.46 5.63
CA GLU A 189 -2.64 -18.84 4.30
C GLU A 189 -2.05 -17.61 3.60
N GLY A 190 -0.95 -17.78 2.87
CA GLY A 190 -0.33 -16.70 2.09
C GLY A 190 -1.21 -16.26 0.92
N ARG A 191 -1.09 -15.00 0.51
CA ARG A 191 -1.87 -14.42 -0.60
C ARG A 191 -0.94 -13.74 -1.61
N HIS A 192 -1.15 -14.01 -2.90
CA HIS A 192 -0.33 -13.44 -3.96
C HIS A 192 -0.64 -11.94 -4.18
N ALA A 193 0.33 -11.19 -4.71
CA ALA A 193 0.24 -9.74 -4.89
C ALA A 193 -0.95 -9.34 -5.77
N GLU A 194 -1.23 -10.12 -6.82
CA GLU A 194 -2.31 -9.89 -7.78
C GLU A 194 -3.68 -10.03 -7.11
N LEU A 195 -3.86 -11.06 -6.28
CA LEU A 195 -5.09 -11.21 -5.49
C LEU A 195 -5.21 -10.09 -4.46
N CYS A 196 -4.09 -9.68 -3.86
CA CYS A 196 -4.09 -8.53 -2.98
C CYS A 196 -4.53 -7.25 -3.71
N PHE A 197 -4.11 -7.07 -4.96
CA PHE A 197 -4.53 -5.96 -5.80
C PHE A 197 -6.03 -6.02 -6.14
N LEU A 198 -6.56 -7.20 -6.47
CA LEU A 198 -7.99 -7.37 -6.75
C LEU A 198 -8.89 -7.06 -5.54
N ASP A 199 -8.47 -7.42 -4.33
CA ASP A 199 -9.20 -7.00 -3.13
C ASP A 199 -9.16 -5.47 -2.98
N LEU A 200 -8.02 -4.84 -3.29
CA LEU A 200 -7.81 -3.41 -3.13
C LEU A 200 -8.70 -2.58 -4.06
N ILE A 201 -8.74 -2.93 -5.35
CA ILE A 201 -9.55 -2.24 -6.37
C ILE A 201 -11.05 -2.37 -6.10
N SER A 202 -11.48 -3.49 -5.52
CA SER A 202 -12.88 -3.72 -5.13
C SER A 202 -13.36 -2.72 -4.07
N LEU A 203 -12.44 -2.17 -3.26
CA LEU A 203 -12.76 -1.19 -2.23
C LEU A 203 -12.92 0.24 -2.75
N TRP A 204 -12.45 0.54 -3.97
CA TRP A 204 -12.48 1.92 -4.51
C TRP A 204 -13.87 2.34 -4.97
N LYS A 205 -14.84 1.41 -5.07
CA LYS A 205 -16.21 1.68 -5.55
C LYS A 205 -16.19 2.56 -6.81
N LEU A 206 -15.39 2.16 -7.80
CA LEU A 206 -15.24 2.87 -9.07
C LEU A 206 -16.63 3.12 -9.69
N ASP A 207 -16.81 4.30 -10.28
CA ASP A 207 -18.08 4.72 -10.85
C ASP A 207 -18.41 3.81 -12.05
N LEU A 208 -19.49 3.05 -11.92
CA LEU A 208 -19.95 2.14 -12.97
C LEU A 208 -20.29 2.88 -14.27
N ALA A 209 -20.47 4.21 -14.23
CA ALA A 209 -20.72 5.07 -15.38
C ALA A 209 -19.46 5.37 -16.23
N GLN A 210 -18.26 5.20 -15.66
CA GLN A 210 -16.98 5.67 -16.21
C GLN A 210 -16.12 4.52 -16.75
N ASP A 211 -15.24 4.84 -17.70
CA ASP A 211 -14.20 3.93 -18.18
C ASP A 211 -12.87 4.17 -17.45
N TYR A 212 -12.21 3.08 -17.09
CA TYR A 212 -10.96 3.06 -16.34
C TYR A 212 -9.89 2.24 -17.06
N ARG A 213 -8.64 2.71 -16.96
CA ARG A 213 -7.46 1.96 -17.33
C ARG A 213 -6.61 1.76 -16.09
N VAL A 214 -6.32 0.50 -15.81
CA VAL A 214 -5.49 0.07 -14.69
C VAL A 214 -4.18 -0.43 -15.27
N THR A 215 -3.07 0.17 -14.88
CA THR A 215 -1.74 -0.28 -15.28
C THR A 215 -1.04 -0.88 -14.08
N CYS A 216 -0.61 -2.13 -14.18
CA CYS A 216 0.13 -2.86 -13.17
C CYS A 216 1.56 -3.13 -13.66
N TYR A 217 2.55 -2.81 -12.84
CA TYR A 217 3.95 -3.17 -13.03
C TYR A 217 4.32 -4.18 -11.96
N THR A 218 4.50 -5.43 -12.36
CA THR A 218 4.73 -6.54 -11.45
C THR A 218 6.13 -7.10 -11.60
N SER A 219 6.78 -7.42 -10.49
CA SER A 219 8.09 -8.05 -10.48
C SER A 219 8.05 -9.47 -11.08
N TRP A 220 6.91 -10.16 -10.95
CA TRP A 220 6.68 -11.50 -11.49
C TRP A 220 5.34 -11.54 -12.23
N SER A 221 5.28 -12.17 -13.40
CA SER A 221 4.00 -12.39 -14.09
C SER A 221 3.05 -13.21 -13.21
N PRO A 222 1.72 -13.02 -13.35
CA PRO A 222 0.75 -13.79 -12.58
C PRO A 222 0.90 -15.29 -12.80
N CYS A 223 0.75 -16.08 -11.72
CA CYS A 223 0.59 -17.53 -11.83
C CYS A 223 -0.77 -17.89 -12.44
N PHE A 224 -0.99 -19.18 -12.73
CA PHE A 224 -2.25 -19.65 -13.33
C PHE A 224 -3.50 -19.14 -12.57
N SER A 225 -3.57 -19.36 -11.26
CA SER A 225 -4.75 -18.98 -10.46
C SER A 225 -4.97 -17.47 -10.40
N CYS A 226 -3.90 -16.69 -10.30
CA CYS A 226 -3.99 -15.23 -10.28
C CYS A 226 -4.48 -14.70 -11.63
N ALA A 227 -3.97 -15.26 -12.73
CA ALA A 227 -4.38 -14.87 -14.07
C ALA A 227 -5.87 -15.16 -14.33
N GLN A 228 -6.38 -16.31 -13.85
CA GLN A 228 -7.80 -16.66 -13.93
C GLN A 228 -8.69 -15.66 -13.15
N GLU A 229 -8.31 -15.31 -11.92
CA GLU A 229 -9.08 -14.33 -11.12
C GLU A 229 -9.03 -12.93 -11.73
N MET A 230 -7.89 -12.51 -12.30
CA MET A 230 -7.78 -11.24 -13.03
C MET A 230 -8.65 -11.25 -14.30
N ALA A 231 -8.67 -12.35 -15.06
CA ALA A 231 -9.52 -12.49 -16.25
C ALA A 231 -11.01 -12.44 -15.89
N LYS A 232 -11.40 -13.10 -14.79
CA LYS A 232 -12.76 -13.05 -14.24
C LYS A 232 -13.13 -11.64 -13.79
N PHE A 233 -12.23 -10.94 -13.11
CA PHE A 233 -12.41 -9.54 -12.72
C PHE A 233 -12.70 -8.65 -13.94
N ILE A 234 -11.90 -8.76 -15.01
CA ILE A 234 -12.11 -7.97 -16.24
C ILE A 234 -13.40 -8.37 -16.97
N SER A 235 -13.79 -9.64 -16.92
CA SER A 235 -15.05 -10.11 -17.47
C SER A 235 -16.26 -9.50 -16.75
N ASN A 236 -16.19 -9.39 -15.42
CA ASN A 236 -17.24 -8.81 -14.59
C ASN A 236 -17.28 -7.28 -14.64
N ASN A 237 -16.13 -6.61 -14.82
CA ASN A 237 -16.01 -5.16 -14.80
C ASN A 237 -15.81 -4.60 -16.20
N LYS A 238 -16.91 -4.41 -16.93
CA LYS A 238 -16.80 -4.20 -18.39
C LYS A 238 -16.12 -2.90 -18.83
N ARG A 239 -16.04 -1.93 -17.94
CA ARG A 239 -15.46 -0.60 -18.18
C ARG A 239 -14.05 -0.45 -17.62
N VAL A 240 -13.45 -1.56 -17.17
CA VAL A 240 -12.06 -1.58 -16.72
C VAL A 240 -11.24 -2.29 -17.78
N SER A 241 -10.20 -1.61 -18.24
CA SER A 241 -9.10 -2.17 -19.03
C SER A 241 -7.86 -2.33 -18.16
N LEU A 242 -7.05 -3.33 -18.45
CA LEU A 242 -5.92 -3.73 -17.65
C LEU A 242 -4.67 -3.87 -18.52
N CYS A 243 -3.60 -3.18 -18.14
CA CYS A 243 -2.29 -3.29 -18.76
C CYS A 243 -1.33 -3.84 -17.71
N ILE A 244 -0.70 -4.98 -17.98
CA ILE A 244 0.24 -5.64 -17.07
C ILE A 244 1.61 -5.62 -17.72
N PHE A 245 2.57 -5.01 -17.06
CA PHE A 245 3.97 -5.10 -17.39
C PHE A 245 4.67 -5.98 -16.36
N ALA A 246 5.26 -7.09 -16.80
CA ALA A 246 5.96 -8.02 -15.93
C ALA A 246 7.49 -7.89 -16.11
N ALA A 247 8.23 -7.71 -15.01
CA ALA A 247 9.68 -7.69 -15.03
C ALA A 247 10.26 -9.08 -15.38
N ARG A 248 9.56 -10.15 -14.99
CA ARG A 248 9.96 -11.55 -15.22
C ARG A 248 8.74 -12.43 -15.44
N ILE A 249 8.92 -13.53 -16.19
CA ILE A 249 7.91 -14.57 -16.35
C ILE A 249 8.05 -15.58 -15.21
N TYR A 250 7.01 -15.71 -14.40
CA TYR A 250 6.90 -16.73 -13.35
C TYR A 250 6.52 -18.08 -13.97
N ASP A 251 7.40 -19.07 -13.79
CA ASP A 251 7.16 -20.44 -14.22
C ASP A 251 6.77 -21.27 -12.99
N ASP A 252 5.48 -21.55 -12.85
CA ASP A 252 4.94 -22.37 -11.76
C ASP A 252 5.12 -23.88 -11.97
N GLN A 253 5.91 -24.28 -12.99
CA GLN A 253 6.04 -25.67 -13.46
C GLN A 253 4.70 -26.34 -13.80
N GLY A 254 3.67 -25.54 -14.02
CA GLY A 254 2.31 -25.99 -14.23
C GLY A 254 1.67 -25.27 -15.39
N ARG A 255 0.59 -24.54 -15.12
CA ARG A 255 -0.33 -24.01 -16.12
C ARG A 255 -0.18 -22.49 -16.31
N TYR A 256 0.92 -21.88 -15.86
CA TYR A 256 1.11 -20.43 -16.01
C TYR A 256 0.88 -19.94 -17.44
N GLN A 257 1.36 -20.67 -18.47
CA GLN A 257 1.17 -20.29 -19.87
C GLN A 257 -0.31 -20.20 -20.25
N GLU A 258 -1.12 -21.18 -19.86
CA GLU A 258 -2.58 -21.16 -20.06
C GLU A 258 -3.25 -20.01 -19.31
N GLY A 259 -2.77 -19.70 -18.10
CA GLY A 259 -3.22 -18.56 -17.32
C GLY A 259 -2.96 -17.24 -18.05
N LEU A 260 -1.73 -17.04 -18.52
CA LEU A 260 -1.34 -15.84 -19.27
C LEU A 260 -2.13 -15.70 -20.58
N CYS A 261 -2.35 -16.81 -21.31
CA CYS A 261 -3.18 -16.81 -22.52
C CYS A 261 -4.65 -16.47 -22.23
N THR A 262 -5.22 -17.04 -21.15
CA THR A 262 -6.59 -16.70 -20.73
C THR A 262 -6.73 -15.23 -20.34
N LEU A 263 -5.70 -14.66 -19.73
CA LEU A 263 -5.69 -13.27 -19.31
C LEU A 263 -5.51 -12.31 -20.50
N ASP A 264 -4.72 -12.67 -21.52
CA ASP A 264 -4.52 -11.83 -22.70
C ASP A 264 -5.81 -11.73 -23.53
N SER A 265 -6.38 -10.55 -23.58
CA SER A 265 -7.64 -10.25 -24.26
C SER A 265 -7.62 -8.82 -24.79
N PRO A 266 -8.65 -8.37 -25.54
CA PRO A 266 -8.71 -6.98 -26.01
C PRO A 266 -8.71 -5.92 -24.90
N ARG A 267 -9.08 -6.29 -23.67
CA ARG A 267 -9.14 -5.38 -22.51
C ARG A 267 -8.11 -5.69 -21.42
N ALA A 268 -7.34 -6.75 -21.57
CA ALA A 268 -6.28 -7.10 -20.64
C ALA A 268 -5.04 -7.49 -21.46
N LYS A 269 -3.99 -6.69 -21.41
CA LYS A 269 -2.76 -6.93 -22.14
C LYS A 269 -1.60 -7.17 -21.19
N ILE A 270 -0.83 -8.21 -21.46
CA ILE A 270 0.40 -8.50 -20.73
C ILE A 270 1.63 -8.28 -21.63
N SER A 271 2.65 -7.62 -21.10
CA SER A 271 3.91 -7.31 -21.79
C SER A 271 5.08 -7.44 -20.81
N ALA A 272 6.29 -7.68 -21.32
CA ALA A 272 7.48 -7.60 -20.49
C ALA A 272 7.88 -6.13 -20.29
N MET A 273 8.40 -5.79 -19.11
CA MET A 273 8.94 -4.44 -18.86
C MET A 273 10.21 -4.22 -19.70
N THR A 274 10.30 -3.06 -20.34
CA THR A 274 11.51 -2.54 -20.99
C THR A 274 12.19 -1.48 -20.11
N TYR A 275 13.31 -0.92 -20.58
CA TYR A 275 13.95 0.23 -19.92
C TYR A 275 12.94 1.32 -19.54
N SER A 276 12.03 1.67 -20.46
CA SER A 276 11.04 2.73 -20.26
C SER A 276 10.11 2.46 -19.07
N GLU A 277 9.63 1.23 -18.91
CA GLU A 277 8.77 0.89 -17.78
C GLU A 277 9.55 0.82 -16.46
N PHE A 278 10.82 0.38 -16.47
CA PHE A 278 11.65 0.39 -15.26
C PHE A 278 11.98 1.80 -14.80
N GLU A 279 12.36 2.68 -15.73
CA GLU A 279 12.62 4.10 -15.44
C GLU A 279 11.36 4.80 -14.95
N TYR A 280 10.22 4.57 -15.63
CA TYR A 280 8.94 5.10 -15.18
C TYR A 280 8.59 4.64 -13.76
N CYS A 281 8.79 3.36 -13.44
CA CYS A 281 8.51 2.86 -12.10
C CYS A 281 9.42 3.48 -11.05
N TRP A 282 10.70 3.68 -11.37
CA TRP A 282 11.66 4.35 -10.49
C TRP A 282 11.22 5.77 -10.18
N ASP A 283 10.89 6.56 -11.20
CA ASP A 283 10.52 7.97 -11.04
C ASP A 283 9.14 8.15 -10.36
N THR A 284 8.27 7.14 -10.45
CA THR A 284 6.88 7.24 -9.99
C THR A 284 6.63 6.59 -8.64
N PHE A 285 7.25 5.44 -8.37
CA PHE A 285 6.93 4.60 -7.22
C PHE A 285 8.09 4.44 -6.25
N VAL A 286 9.27 5.02 -6.49
CA VAL A 286 10.45 4.83 -5.63
C VAL A 286 10.82 6.13 -4.91
N ASP A 287 11.21 6.04 -3.64
CA ASP A 287 11.77 7.15 -2.87
C ASP A 287 13.23 7.38 -3.30
N HIS A 288 13.41 7.83 -4.54
CA HIS A 288 14.72 7.93 -5.19
C HIS A 288 15.50 9.19 -4.77
N GLN A 289 14.89 10.09 -3.97
CA GLN A 289 15.53 11.30 -3.43
C GLN A 289 16.23 12.17 -4.51
N GLY A 290 15.63 12.25 -5.71
CA GLY A 290 16.18 12.98 -6.85
C GLY A 290 17.31 12.27 -7.60
N ARG A 291 17.67 11.03 -7.22
CA ARG A 291 18.64 10.22 -7.98
C ARG A 291 17.97 9.62 -9.21
N PRO A 292 18.64 9.62 -10.38
CA PRO A 292 18.09 9.02 -11.60
C PRO A 292 18.10 7.49 -11.49
N PHE A 293 17.26 6.85 -12.30
CA PHE A 293 17.30 5.40 -12.47
C PHE A 293 18.69 4.97 -12.97
N GLN A 294 19.20 3.87 -12.43
CA GLN A 294 20.46 3.27 -12.87
C GLN A 294 20.16 1.84 -13.35
N PRO A 295 20.16 1.58 -14.67
CA PRO A 295 19.91 0.25 -15.19
C PRO A 295 21.02 -0.71 -14.75
N TRP A 296 20.67 -1.96 -14.50
CA TRP A 296 21.63 -3.03 -14.23
C TRP A 296 22.15 -3.65 -15.54
N ASP A 297 23.30 -4.31 -15.46
CA ASP A 297 23.91 -4.98 -16.60
C ASP A 297 22.95 -6.03 -17.21
N GLY A 298 22.80 -5.99 -18.53
CA GLY A 298 21.96 -6.94 -19.26
C GLY A 298 20.46 -6.62 -19.26
N LEU A 299 20.03 -5.45 -18.75
CA LEU A 299 18.60 -5.11 -18.62
C LEU A 299 17.86 -5.27 -19.97
N ASP A 300 18.40 -4.66 -21.03
CA ASP A 300 17.75 -4.66 -22.35
C ASP A 300 17.77 -6.04 -23.01
N GLU A 301 18.89 -6.78 -22.93
CA GLU A 301 18.98 -8.13 -23.48
C GLU A 301 17.99 -9.08 -22.80
N HIS A 302 17.87 -9.01 -21.48
CA HIS A 302 16.89 -9.80 -20.72
C HIS A 302 15.45 -9.40 -21.06
N SER A 303 15.16 -8.10 -21.18
CA SER A 303 13.83 -7.62 -21.56
C SER A 303 13.42 -8.06 -22.97
N GLN A 304 14.34 -8.06 -23.93
CA GLN A 304 14.10 -8.59 -25.28
C GLN A 304 13.83 -10.09 -25.26
N ALA A 305 14.65 -10.87 -24.54
CA ALA A 305 14.45 -12.32 -24.41
C ALA A 305 13.11 -12.67 -23.75
N LEU A 306 12.75 -11.95 -22.68
CA LEU A 306 11.46 -12.11 -21.99
C LEU A 306 10.28 -11.73 -22.89
N SER A 307 10.40 -10.64 -23.65
CA SER A 307 9.37 -10.22 -24.62
C SER A 307 9.13 -11.28 -25.69
N GLY A 308 10.20 -11.82 -26.28
CA GLY A 308 10.11 -12.90 -27.28
C GLY A 308 9.49 -14.17 -26.70
N ARG A 309 9.87 -14.56 -25.47
CA ARG A 309 9.28 -15.70 -24.77
C ARG A 309 7.79 -15.49 -24.48
N LEU A 310 7.41 -14.31 -24.00
CA LEU A 310 6.00 -13.98 -23.73
C LEU A 310 5.18 -13.99 -25.02
N GLN A 311 5.70 -13.42 -26.10
CA GLN A 311 5.06 -13.46 -27.41
C GLN A 311 4.83 -14.90 -27.89
N ALA A 312 5.82 -15.78 -27.75
CA ALA A 312 5.67 -17.19 -28.11
C ALA A 312 4.58 -17.90 -27.28
N ILE A 313 4.48 -17.60 -25.98
CA ILE A 313 3.41 -18.13 -25.11
C ILE A 313 2.04 -17.68 -25.63
N LEU A 314 1.87 -16.39 -25.92
CA LEU A 314 0.59 -15.82 -26.33
C LEU A 314 0.17 -16.21 -27.77
N GLN A 315 1.13 -16.56 -28.64
CA GLN A 315 0.84 -16.95 -30.03
C GLN A 315 0.49 -18.45 -30.21
N ASN A 316 0.92 -19.32 -29.30
CA ASN A 316 0.79 -20.78 -29.43
C ASN A 316 -0.64 -21.36 -29.36
N GLN A 317 -1.70 -20.53 -29.38
CA GLN A 317 -3.09 -21.00 -29.54
C GLN A 317 -3.70 -20.66 -30.92
N GLY A 318 -2.90 -20.16 -31.86
CA GLY A 318 -3.35 -19.81 -33.21
C GLY A 318 -3.13 -20.85 -34.32
N ASN A 319 -2.60 -22.03 -34.02
CA ASN A 319 -2.34 -23.09 -35.01
C ASN A 319 -3.01 -24.42 -34.67
#